data_AF-A0A2P7S4U3-F1
#
_entry.id   AF-A0A2P7S4U3-F1
#
_cell.length_a   1.000
_cell.length_b   1.000
_cell.length_c   1.000
_cell.angle_alpha   90.00
_cell.angle_beta   90.00
_cell.angle_gamma   90.00
#
_symmetry.space_group_name_H-M   'P 1'
#
loop_
_entity.id
_entity.type
_entity.pdbx_description
1 polymer ?
#
loop_
_entity_poly.entity_id
_entity_poly.type
_entity_poly.pdbx_seq_one_letter_code
_entity_poly.pdbx_strand_id
1 'polypeptide(L)'
;MDGKMLARLGAVVFVAVAVTATAIELSRDEEPAESWASSRPSTAPSDPLREELFRCQALGEAGPRDPACLRAWAENRNRFLAPGTRPAERLPEAAPAPHPPADADVPAQPAPVSPPAETR
;
A
#
# COMPACT_ATOMS: atom_id res chain seq x y z
N MET A 1 -14.32 -0.64 -42.15
CA MET A 1 -14.46 -0.07 -40.79
C MET A 1 -15.56 0.95 -40.83
N ASP A 2 -16.59 0.81 -39.99
CA ASP A 2 -17.73 1.73 -39.98
C ASP A 2 -17.30 3.11 -39.49
N GLY A 3 -17.11 4.05 -40.41
CA GLY A 3 -16.68 5.41 -40.08
C GLY A 3 -17.60 6.11 -39.08
N LYS A 4 -18.88 5.71 -39.03
CA LYS A 4 -19.83 6.19 -38.02
C LYS A 4 -19.55 5.65 -36.61
N MET A 5 -19.06 4.42 -36.47
CA MET A 5 -18.60 3.89 -35.19
C MET A 5 -17.32 4.59 -34.74
N LEU A 6 -16.39 4.83 -35.67
CA LEU A 6 -15.14 5.54 -35.36
C LEU A 6 -15.41 6.99 -34.92
N ALA A 7 -16.33 7.70 -35.59
CA ALA A 7 -16.73 9.05 -35.21
C ALA A 7 -17.39 9.10 -33.82
N ARG A 8 -18.25 8.12 -33.50
CA ARG A 8 -18.87 8.01 -32.17
C ARG A 8 -17.83 7.73 -31.09
N LEU A 9 -16.89 6.83 -31.36
CA LEU A 9 -15.82 6.51 -30.42
C LEU A 9 -14.96 7.74 -30.14
N GLY A 10 -14.55 8.47 -31.19
CA GLY A 10 -13.79 9.71 -31.06
C GLY A 10 -14.53 10.76 -30.24
N ALA A 11 -15.84 10.96 -30.48
CA ALA A 11 -16.65 11.90 -29.73
C ALA A 11 -16.76 11.53 -28.24
N VAL A 12 -16.96 10.24 -27.92
CA VAL A 12 -17.03 9.77 -26.53
C VAL A 12 -15.71 9.97 -25.80
N VAL A 13 -14.58 9.63 -26.43
CA VAL A 13 -13.25 9.84 -25.85
C VAL A 13 -12.99 11.33 -25.61
N PHE A 14 -13.33 12.19 -26.57
CA PHE A 14 -13.15 13.63 -26.42
C PHE A 14 -13.98 14.20 -25.27
N VAL A 15 -15.26 13.80 -25.15
CA VAL A 15 -16.13 14.22 -24.05
C VAL A 15 -15.59 13.74 -22.71
N ALA A 16 -15.14 12.49 -22.62
CA ALA A 16 -14.55 11.96 -21.40
C ALA A 16 -13.31 12.76 -20.96
N VAL A 17 -12.39 13.05 -21.91
CA VAL A 17 -11.19 13.86 -21.64
C VAL A 17 -11.57 15.28 -21.20
N ALA A 18 -12.55 15.91 -21.85
CA ALA A 18 -13.01 17.25 -21.48
C ALA A 18 -13.58 17.28 -20.06
N VAL A 19 -14.44 16.32 -19.70
CA VAL A 19 -15.02 16.21 -18.34
C VAL A 19 -13.95 15.99 -17.29
N THR A 20 -12.98 15.11 -17.55
CA THR A 20 -11.86 14.88 -16.62
C THR A 20 -11.01 16.14 -16.44
N ALA A 21 -10.71 16.86 -17.52
CA ALA A 21 -9.96 18.11 -17.43
C ALA A 21 -10.70 19.17 -16.60
N THR A 22 -12.00 19.35 -16.82
CA THR A 22 -12.83 20.29 -16.02
C THR A 22 -12.92 19.87 -14.56
N ALA A 23 -13.05 18.57 -14.27
CA ALA A 23 -13.07 18.08 -12.90
C ALA A 23 -11.76 18.36 -12.16
N ILE A 24 -10.61 18.23 -12.85
CA ILE A 24 -9.30 18.56 -12.29
C ILE A 24 -9.17 20.06 -12.05
N GLU A 25 -9.59 20.92 -12.98
CA GLU A 25 -9.57 22.38 -12.79
C GLU A 25 -10.41 22.80 -11.58
N LEU A 26 -11.64 22.29 -11.46
CA LEU A 26 -12.52 22.57 -10.31
C LEU A 26 -11.90 22.06 -9.00
N SER A 27 -11.39 20.83 -8.99
CA SER A 27 -10.71 20.28 -7.80
C SER A 27 -9.47 21.09 -7.44
N ARG A 28 -8.78 21.66 -8.43
CA ARG A 28 -7.57 22.48 -8.26
C ARG A 28 -7.86 23.94 -7.91
N ASP A 29 -9.09 24.43 -8.00
CA ASP A 29 -9.50 25.71 -7.41
C ASP A 29 -9.99 25.51 -5.95
N GLU A 30 -10.54 24.33 -5.62
CA GLU A 30 -10.94 23.96 -4.26
C GLU A 30 -9.76 23.52 -3.36
N GLU A 31 -8.75 22.81 -3.89
CA GLU A 31 -7.65 22.24 -3.10
C GLU A 31 -6.43 23.13 -2.75
N PRO A 32 -5.99 24.13 -3.55
CA PRO A 32 -4.62 24.64 -3.45
C PRO A 32 -4.40 25.53 -2.23
N ALA A 33 -5.47 26.01 -1.59
CA ALA A 33 -5.38 26.77 -0.35
C ALA A 33 -5.51 25.90 0.90
N GLU A 34 -6.36 24.86 0.89
CA GLU A 34 -6.71 24.12 2.11
C GLU A 34 -5.89 22.83 2.30
N SER A 35 -5.44 22.17 1.23
CA SER A 35 -4.65 20.93 1.35
C SER A 35 -3.18 21.20 1.70
N TRP A 36 -2.65 22.35 1.30
CA TRP A 36 -1.35 22.83 1.78
C TRP A 36 -1.42 23.41 3.21
N ALA A 37 -2.51 24.11 3.56
CA ALA A 37 -2.68 24.67 4.91
C ALA A 37 -2.92 23.61 6.00
N SER A 38 -3.40 22.41 5.63
CA SER A 38 -3.55 21.29 6.56
C SER A 38 -2.24 20.55 6.86
N SER A 39 -1.14 20.89 6.16
CA SER A 39 0.21 20.69 6.71
C SER A 39 0.43 21.72 7.82
N ARG A 40 -0.30 21.57 8.93
CA ARG A 40 0.09 22.14 10.22
C ARG A 40 1.59 21.83 10.35
N PRO A 41 2.48 22.83 10.46
CA PRO A 41 3.89 22.56 10.66
C PRO A 41 3.95 21.75 11.93
N SER A 42 4.17 20.45 11.79
CA SER A 42 4.47 19.63 12.95
C SER A 42 5.75 20.23 13.46
N THR A 43 5.69 20.85 14.64
CA THR A 43 6.84 21.23 15.47
C THR A 43 7.67 20.01 15.90
N ALA A 44 7.61 18.92 15.13
CA ALA A 44 8.52 17.81 15.22
C ALA A 44 9.85 18.24 14.56
N PRO A 45 11.00 17.86 15.15
CA PRO A 45 12.28 17.99 14.49
C PRO A 45 12.17 17.48 13.05
N SER A 46 12.79 18.19 12.10
CA SER A 46 12.89 17.73 10.72
C SER A 46 13.41 16.29 10.73
N ASP A 47 12.56 15.34 10.37
CA ASP A 47 12.94 13.93 10.37
C ASP A 47 13.94 13.73 9.23
N PRO A 48 15.23 13.48 9.51
CA PRO A 48 16.24 13.31 8.46
C PRO A 48 15.89 12.14 7.53
N LEU A 49 15.10 11.17 8.02
CA LEU A 49 14.60 10.07 7.18
C LEU A 49 13.64 10.58 6.10
N ARG A 50 12.83 11.59 6.40
CA ARG A 50 11.87 12.16 5.44
C ARG A 50 12.61 12.92 4.34
N GLU A 51 13.63 13.69 4.69
CA GLU A 51 14.49 14.40 3.71
C GLU A 51 15.19 13.41 2.78
N GLU A 52 15.69 12.30 3.33
CA GLU A 52 16.34 11.24 2.56
C GLU A 52 15.38 10.54 1.61
N LEU A 53 14.14 10.26 2.05
CA LEU A 53 13.11 9.69 1.18
C LEU A 53 12.74 10.65 0.03
N PHE A 54 12.65 11.95 0.28
CA PHE A 54 12.43 12.95 -0.78
C PHE A 54 13.56 12.97 -1.79
N ARG A 55 14.82 12.93 -1.33
CA ARG A 55 15.99 12.81 -2.20
C ARG A 55 15.89 11.54 -3.07
N CYS A 56 15.54 10.42 -2.46
CA CYS A 56 15.39 9.15 -3.17
C CYS A 56 14.25 9.13 -4.19
N GLN A 57 13.15 9.85 -3.91
CA GLN A 57 12.06 10.01 -4.85
C GLN A 57 12.47 10.84 -6.07
N ALA A 58 13.28 11.88 -5.86
CA ALA A 58 13.82 12.71 -6.95
C ALA A 58 14.78 11.94 -7.87
N LEU A 59 15.37 10.82 -7.42
CA LEU A 59 16.21 9.96 -8.24
C LEU A 59 15.42 9.08 -9.23
N GLY A 60 14.10 8.91 -9.03
CA GLY A 60 13.25 8.08 -9.88
C GLY A 60 13.78 6.66 -10.05
N GLU A 61 13.96 6.23 -11.30
CA GLU A 61 14.46 4.89 -11.66
C GLU A 61 15.85 4.56 -11.09
N ALA A 62 16.66 5.56 -10.72
CA ALA A 62 17.96 5.33 -10.09
C ALA A 62 17.83 4.99 -8.60
N GLY A 63 16.74 5.39 -7.95
CA GLY A 63 16.50 5.19 -6.50
C GLY A 63 16.63 3.74 -6.04
N PRO A 64 16.00 2.75 -6.72
CA PRO A 64 16.13 1.33 -6.35
C PRO A 64 17.55 0.74 -6.50
N ARG A 65 18.46 1.44 -7.18
CA ARG A 65 19.87 1.01 -7.34
C ARG A 65 20.80 1.68 -6.32
N ASP A 66 20.35 2.71 -5.61
CA ASP A 66 21.12 3.40 -4.57
C ASP A 66 20.98 2.67 -3.22
N PRO A 67 22.08 2.15 -2.63
CA PRO A 67 22.04 1.46 -1.34
C PRO A 67 21.60 2.37 -0.17
N ALA A 68 21.80 3.69 -0.25
CA ALA A 68 21.28 4.61 0.74
C ALA A 68 19.75 4.70 0.69
N CYS A 69 19.18 4.71 -0.52
CA CYS A 69 17.74 4.74 -0.70
C CYS A 69 17.05 3.44 -0.26
N LEU A 70 17.67 2.29 -0.53
CA LEU A 70 17.17 1.01 -0.05
C LEU A 70 17.13 0.96 1.49
N ARG A 71 18.15 1.49 2.17
CA ARG A 71 18.16 1.57 3.65
C ARG A 71 17.09 2.53 4.17
N ALA A 72 16.95 3.71 3.58
CA ALA A 72 15.93 4.68 3.98
C ALA A 72 14.51 4.11 3.86
N TRP A 73 14.23 3.38 2.77
CA TRP A 73 12.95 2.70 2.59
C TRP A 73 12.72 1.58 3.60
N ALA A 74 13.73 0.76 3.89
CA ALA A 74 13.63 -0.32 4.87
C ALA A 74 13.33 0.23 6.28
N GLU A 75 14.00 1.32 6.67
CA GLU A 75 13.79 2.01 7.94
C GLU A 75 12.38 2.61 8.03
N ASN A 76 11.93 3.31 6.97
CA ASN A 76 10.57 3.85 6.92
C ASN A 76 9.52 2.74 7.06
N ARG A 77 9.71 1.64 6.33
CA ARG A 77 8.84 0.46 6.40
C ARG A 77 8.83 -0.12 7.82
N ASN A 78 9.98 -0.22 8.47
CA ASN A 78 10.08 -0.74 9.83
C ASN A 78 9.30 0.12 10.84
N ARG A 79 9.40 1.45 10.75
CA ARG A 79 8.66 2.35 11.65
C ARG A 79 7.15 2.13 11.61
N PHE A 80 6.59 1.91 10.42
CA PHE A 80 5.13 1.82 10.25
C PHE A 80 4.59 0.40 10.21
N LEU A 81 5.37 -0.57 9.74
CA LEU A 81 4.91 -1.93 9.47
C LEU A 81 5.57 -2.99 10.36
N ALA A 82 6.45 -2.62 11.29
CA ALA A 82 7.02 -3.60 12.21
C ALA A 82 5.93 -4.25 13.09
N PRO A 83 5.97 -5.57 13.29
CA PRO A 83 5.11 -6.24 14.26
C PRO A 83 5.29 -5.61 15.65
N GLY A 84 4.20 -5.11 16.24
CA GLY A 84 4.20 -4.46 17.56
C GLY A 84 4.26 -2.93 17.57
N THR A 85 4.37 -2.25 16.42
CA THR A 85 4.24 -0.77 16.34
C THR A 85 2.80 -0.30 16.15
N ARG A 86 1.88 -1.21 15.77
CA ARG A 86 0.46 -0.95 15.99
C ARG A 86 0.25 -0.85 17.50
N PRO A 87 -0.41 0.20 18.02
CA PRO A 87 -1.03 0.12 19.33
C PRO A 87 -1.74 -1.22 19.37
N ALA A 88 -1.56 -1.98 20.44
CA ALA A 88 -2.46 -3.09 20.72
C ALA A 88 -3.84 -2.47 20.99
N GLU A 89 -4.51 -1.98 19.94
CA GLU A 89 -5.95 -1.96 19.89
C GLU A 89 -6.30 -3.40 20.23
N ARG A 90 -6.73 -3.61 21.48
CA ARG A 90 -7.49 -4.79 21.82
C ARG A 90 -8.66 -4.76 20.83
N LEU A 91 -8.51 -5.49 19.72
CA LEU A 91 -9.65 -6.06 19.05
C LEU A 91 -10.51 -6.62 20.19
N PRO A 92 -11.78 -6.20 20.33
CA PRO A 92 -12.66 -6.78 21.32
C PRO A 92 -12.50 -8.29 21.20
N GLU A 93 -12.14 -8.95 22.30
CA GLU A 93 -11.99 -10.41 22.35
C GLU A 93 -13.21 -10.98 21.63
N ALA A 94 -12.98 -11.61 20.48
CA ALA A 94 -14.07 -12.20 19.73
C ALA A 94 -14.70 -13.21 20.68
N ALA A 95 -15.98 -13.01 21.00
CA ALA A 95 -16.69 -13.87 21.93
C ALA A 95 -16.40 -15.33 21.58
N PRO A 96 -16.07 -16.19 22.57
CA PRO A 96 -15.71 -17.57 22.28
C PRO A 96 -16.85 -18.18 21.48
N ALA A 97 -16.55 -18.57 20.24
CA ALA A 97 -17.51 -19.31 19.41
C ALA A 97 -17.92 -20.55 20.22
N PRO A 98 -19.20 -20.94 20.30
CA PRO A 98 -19.58 -22.13 21.03
C PRO A 98 -18.85 -23.35 20.45
N HIS A 99 -18.01 -24.00 21.26
CA HIS A 99 -17.30 -25.22 20.89
C HIS A 99 -18.32 -26.36 21.07
N PRO A 100 -18.71 -27.12 20.02
CA PRO A 100 -19.34 -28.41 20.26
C PRO A 100 -18.34 -29.32 20.99
N PRO A 101 -18.79 -30.15 21.95
CA PRO A 101 -17.89 -31.03 22.69
C PRO A 101 -17.13 -31.93 21.71
N ALA A 102 -15.81 -31.83 21.77
CA ALA A 102 -14.89 -32.70 21.07
C ALA A 102 -14.87 -34.07 21.76
N ASP A 103 -15.91 -34.85 21.56
CA ASP A 103 -15.93 -36.30 21.78
C ASP A 103 -16.57 -36.96 20.55
N ALA A 104 -15.79 -37.03 19.48
CA ALA A 104 -15.98 -37.98 18.39
C ALA A 104 -14.68 -38.10 17.58
N ASP A 105 -13.90 -39.13 17.91
CA ASP A 105 -12.93 -39.84 17.07
C ASP A 105 -12.15 -39.02 16.02
N VAL A 106 -10.93 -38.60 16.37
CA VAL A 106 -9.88 -38.34 15.37
C VAL A 106 -8.99 -39.59 15.29
N PRO A 107 -9.03 -40.37 14.19
CA PRO A 107 -8.05 -41.42 13.97
C PRO A 107 -6.65 -40.80 13.87
N ALA A 108 -5.69 -41.37 14.59
CA ALA A 108 -4.30 -40.93 14.60
C ALA A 108 -3.74 -40.85 13.16
N GLN A 109 -3.34 -39.64 12.75
CA GLN A 109 -2.63 -39.45 11.49
C GLN A 109 -1.24 -40.12 11.60
N PRO A 110 -0.84 -40.99 10.66
CA PRO A 110 0.51 -41.53 10.66
C PRO A 110 1.53 -40.44 10.28
N ALA A 111 2.66 -40.45 10.98
CA ALA A 111 3.74 -39.47 10.88
C ALA A 111 4.30 -39.30 9.45
N PRO A 112 4.80 -38.11 9.09
CA PRO A 112 5.44 -37.88 7.81
C PRO A 112 6.77 -38.66 7.71
N VAL A 113 6.87 -39.53 6.70
CA VAL A 113 8.11 -40.23 6.35
C VAL A 113 8.97 -39.28 5.52
N SER A 114 10.08 -38.80 6.09
CA SER A 114 11.13 -38.11 5.35
C SER A 114 11.90 -39.11 4.46
N PRO A 115 12.15 -38.82 3.17
CA PRO A 115 13.04 -39.64 2.35
C PRO A 115 14.52 -39.37 2.70
N PRO A 116 15.41 -40.38 2.64
CA PRO A 116 16.83 -40.19 2.87
C PRO A 116 17.49 -39.43 1.70
N ALA A 117 18.41 -38.54 2.05
CA ALA A 117 19.34 -37.89 1.13
C ALA A 117 20.19 -38.95 0.41
N GLU A 118 20.09 -39.01 -0.92
CA GLU A 118 20.96 -39.83 -1.74
C GLU A 118 22.18 -39.00 -2.15
N THR A 119 23.33 -39.34 -1.56
CA THR A 119 24.66 -38.98 -2.02
C THR A 119 25.05 -39.83 -3.23
N ARG A 120 25.24 -39.21 -4.41
CA ARG A 120 26.28 -39.60 -5.37
C ARG A 120 26.59 -38.50 -6.38
#